data_AF-A0A9P6S1H9-F1
#
_entry.id   AF-A0A9P6S1H9-F1
#
_cell.length_a   1.000
_cell.length_b   1.000
_cell.length_c   1.000
_cell.angle_alpha   90.00
_cell.angle_beta   90.00
_cell.angle_gamma   90.00
#
_symmetry.space_group_name_H-M   'P 1'
#
loop_
_entity.id
_entity.type
_entity.pdbx_description
1 polymer ?
#
loop_
_entity_poly.entity_id
_entity_poly.type
_entity_poly.pdbx_seq_one_letter_code
_entity_poly.pdbx_strand_id
1 'polypeptide(L)'
;MLSLRNLNRPAARWTTRLPLKKAYTTERTRQPLHEQWAKMATKELKGKNPEEQLTWKTAEGLNIKPIYTQADTKGNPDEIPGAFPFTRGPYASMYTARPWTVRQ
;
A
#
# COMPACT_ATOMS: atom_id res chain seq x y z
N MET A 1 65.54 9.45 -25.81
CA MET A 1 64.31 10.28 -25.96
C MET A 1 63.20 9.61 -25.17
N LEU A 2 62.83 10.17 -24.02
CA LEU A 2 61.82 9.60 -23.12
C LEU A 2 60.43 9.69 -23.77
N SER A 3 59.78 8.53 -23.92
CA SER A 3 58.38 8.44 -24.36
C SER A 3 57.46 8.91 -23.22
N LEU A 4 56.93 10.12 -23.37
CA LEU A 4 55.86 10.66 -22.54
C LEU A 4 54.56 9.89 -22.84
N ARG A 5 54.24 8.92 -21.98
CA ARG A 5 52.92 8.29 -21.96
C ARG A 5 51.90 9.32 -21.47
N ASN A 6 51.10 9.81 -22.40
CA ASN A 6 49.96 10.66 -22.13
C ASN A 6 48.92 9.84 -21.34
N LEU A 7 48.80 10.06 -20.02
CA LEU A 7 47.78 9.43 -19.17
C LEU A 7 46.42 10.07 -19.48
N ASN A 8 45.73 9.56 -20.49
CA ASN A 8 44.32 9.86 -20.69
C ASN A 8 43.48 8.90 -19.81
N ARG A 9 43.23 9.29 -18.55
CA ARG A 9 42.27 8.62 -17.67
C ARG A 9 40.87 9.19 -17.95
N PRO A 10 39.93 8.44 -18.55
CA PRO A 10 38.55 8.88 -18.57
C PRO A 10 38.00 8.80 -17.14
N ALA A 11 37.69 9.95 -16.55
CA ALA A 11 36.96 10.01 -15.29
C ALA A 11 35.61 9.28 -15.46
N ALA A 12 35.45 8.16 -14.74
CA ALA A 12 34.22 7.39 -14.74
C ALA A 12 33.05 8.29 -14.27
N ARG A 13 32.15 8.65 -15.19
CA ARG A 13 30.92 9.38 -14.90
C ARG A 13 29.94 8.40 -14.24
N TRP A 14 29.95 8.32 -12.92
CA TRP A 14 29.05 7.50 -12.10
C TRP A 14 27.62 8.06 -11.97
N THR A 15 27.16 8.91 -12.89
CA THR A 15 25.79 9.44 -12.87
C THR A 15 24.90 8.72 -13.87
N THR A 16 24.66 7.43 -13.62
CA THR A 16 23.43 6.82 -14.13
C THR A 16 22.33 7.21 -13.17
N ARG A 17 21.64 8.33 -13.46
CA ARG A 17 20.35 8.66 -12.83
C ARG A 17 19.38 7.55 -13.26
N LEU A 18 19.32 6.47 -12.48
CA LEU A 18 18.26 5.48 -12.66
C LEU A 18 16.94 6.26 -12.65
N PRO A 19 16.07 6.08 -13.66
CA PRO A 19 14.78 6.71 -13.62
C PRO A 19 14.05 6.18 -12.38
N LEU A 20 13.84 7.05 -11.38
CA LEU A 20 13.02 6.81 -10.18
C LEU A 20 11.55 6.63 -10.57
N LYS A 21 11.24 5.58 -11.33
CA LYS A 21 9.88 5.25 -11.74
C LYS A 21 9.65 3.77 -11.60
N LYS A 22 9.60 3.38 -10.32
CA LYS A 22 8.54 2.52 -9.79
C LYS A 22 8.09 3.14 -8.49
N ALA A 23 7.26 4.18 -8.62
CA ALA A 23 6.34 4.48 -7.54
C ALA A 23 5.54 3.19 -7.32
N TYR A 24 5.53 2.69 -6.09
CA TYR A 24 4.79 1.53 -5.61
C TYR A 24 3.27 1.80 -5.62
N THR A 25 2.78 2.53 -6.61
CA THR A 25 1.37 2.87 -6.78
C THR A 25 0.66 1.58 -7.19
N THR A 26 0.17 0.84 -6.19
CA THR A 26 -0.79 -0.22 -6.43
C THR A 26 -2.06 0.46 -6.95
N GLU A 27 -2.38 0.26 -8.22
CA GLU A 27 -3.68 0.65 -8.76
C GLU A 27 -4.75 -0.28 -8.17
N ARG A 28 -5.15 -0.01 -6.93
CA ARG A 28 -6.29 -0.70 -6.31
C ARG A 28 -7.57 -0.12 -6.90
N THR A 29 -8.19 -0.88 -7.80
CA THR A 29 -9.55 -0.61 -8.28
C THR A 29 -10.52 -0.60 -7.10
N ARG A 30 -11.22 0.53 -6.91
CA ARG A 30 -12.20 0.68 -5.84
C ARG A 30 -13.41 -0.20 -6.13
N GLN A 31 -13.64 -1.21 -5.30
CA GLN A 31 -14.83 -2.06 -5.42
C GLN A 31 -16.11 -1.25 -5.10
N PRO A 32 -17.20 -1.44 -5.86
CA PRO A 32 -18.49 -0.81 -5.58
C PRO A 32 -19.07 -1.29 -4.25
N LEU A 33 -20.02 -0.54 -3.69
CA LEU A 33 -20.71 -0.96 -2.48
C LEU A 33 -21.66 -2.12 -2.76
N HIS A 34 -21.93 -2.92 -1.72
CA HIS A 34 -22.82 -4.07 -1.83
C HIS A 34 -24.26 -3.64 -2.14
N GLU A 35 -24.83 -4.16 -3.23
CA GLU A 35 -26.11 -3.67 -3.78
C GLU A 35 -27.28 -3.74 -2.81
N GLN A 36 -27.42 -4.86 -2.09
CA GLN A 36 -28.53 -5.04 -1.15
C GLN A 36 -28.42 -4.05 0.01
N TRP A 37 -27.20 -3.82 0.49
CA TRP A 37 -26.95 -2.85 1.56
C TRP A 37 -27.20 -1.43 1.08
N ALA A 38 -26.74 -1.09 -0.12
CA ALA A 38 -26.95 0.24 -0.71
C ALA A 38 -28.43 0.57 -0.86
N LYS A 39 -29.27 -0.40 -1.25
CA LYS A 39 -30.73 -0.23 -1.32
C LYS A 39 -31.37 0.05 0.04
N MET A 40 -30.98 -0.70 1.07
CA MET A 40 -31.47 -0.50 2.44
C MET A 40 -31.03 0.86 2.99
N ALA A 41 -29.74 1.20 2.86
CA ALA A 41 -29.20 2.48 3.30
C ALA A 41 -29.84 3.67 2.56
N THR A 42 -30.11 3.56 1.27
CA THR A 42 -30.80 4.62 0.51
C THR A 42 -32.21 4.88 1.04
N LYS A 43 -32.92 3.81 1.43
CA LYS A 43 -34.26 3.92 2.04
C LYS A 43 -34.19 4.66 3.38
N GLU A 44 -33.21 4.36 4.22
CA GLU A 44 -33.00 5.00 5.52
C GLU A 44 -32.57 6.47 5.37
N LEU A 45 -31.73 6.77 4.39
CA LEU A 45 -31.22 8.11 4.09
C LEU A 45 -32.22 8.99 3.32
N LYS A 46 -33.47 8.54 3.12
CA LYS A 46 -34.52 9.26 2.40
C LYS A 46 -34.11 9.63 0.96
N GLY A 47 -33.48 8.69 0.26
CA GLY A 47 -33.09 8.83 -1.16
C GLY A 47 -31.72 9.48 -1.41
N LYS A 48 -30.97 9.83 -0.37
CA LYS A 48 -29.61 10.35 -0.52
C LYS A 48 -28.63 9.21 -0.83
N ASN A 49 -27.63 9.48 -1.65
CA ASN A 49 -26.61 8.51 -2.04
C ASN A 49 -25.80 8.04 -0.82
N PRO A 50 -25.87 6.75 -0.41
CA PRO A 50 -25.10 6.23 0.72
C PRO A 50 -23.59 6.38 0.54
N GLU A 51 -23.08 6.32 -0.69
CA GLU A 51 -21.65 6.40 -0.94
C GLU A 51 -21.09 7.79 -0.58
N GLU A 52 -21.82 8.86 -0.89
CA GLU A 52 -21.38 10.22 -0.62
C GLU A 52 -21.66 10.64 0.82
N GLN A 53 -22.80 10.22 1.36
CA GLN A 53 -23.25 10.61 2.70
C GLN A 53 -22.46 9.90 3.82
N LEU A 54 -22.13 8.62 3.63
CA LEU A 54 -21.58 7.78 4.69
C LEU A 54 -20.08 7.47 4.52
N THR A 55 -19.44 7.93 3.43
CA THR A 55 -17.98 7.82 3.30
C THR A 55 -17.30 8.82 4.22
N TRP A 56 -16.44 8.31 5.11
CA TRP A 56 -15.63 9.16 5.96
C TRP A 56 -14.29 9.48 5.28
N LYS A 57 -13.95 10.77 5.23
CA LYS A 57 -12.67 11.26 4.71
C LYS A 57 -11.71 11.50 5.86
N THR A 58 -10.57 10.82 5.85
CA THR A 58 -9.53 11.03 6.85
C THR A 58 -8.61 12.18 6.44
N ALA A 59 -7.83 12.70 7.41
CA ALA A 59 -6.89 13.80 7.15
C ALA A 59 -5.76 13.39 6.17
N GLU A 60 -5.49 12.09 6.07
CA GLU A 60 -4.52 11.50 5.14
C GLU A 60 -5.07 11.39 3.70
N GLY A 61 -6.29 11.88 3.45
CA GLY A 61 -6.93 11.83 2.13
C GLY A 61 -7.51 10.46 1.76
N LEU A 62 -7.66 9.56 2.73
CA LEU A 62 -8.27 8.24 2.50
C LEU A 62 -9.79 8.33 2.66
N ASN A 63 -10.50 7.65 1.75
CA ASN A 63 -11.95 7.51 1.80
C ASN A 63 -12.30 6.16 2.42
N ILE A 64 -12.77 6.16 3.66
CA ILE A 64 -13.21 4.96 4.37
C ILE A 64 -14.64 4.63 3.94
N LYS A 65 -14.84 3.40 3.45
CA LYS A 65 -16.16 2.91 3.05
C LYS A 65 -17.00 2.62 4.30
N PRO A 66 -18.33 2.81 4.24
CA PRO A 66 -19.22 2.47 5.35
C PRO A 66 -19.39 0.96 5.57
N ILE A 67 -19.12 0.14 4.55
CA ILE A 67 -19.17 -1.33 4.63
C ILE A 67 -18.03 -1.93 3.82
N TYR A 68 -17.43 -2.99 4.36
CA TYR A 68 -16.43 -3.83 3.69
C TYR A 68 -16.95 -5.26 3.64
N THR A 69 -16.74 -5.93 2.50
CA THR A 69 -17.21 -7.29 2.24
C THR A 69 -16.06 -8.20 1.83
N GLN A 70 -16.34 -9.48 1.67
CA GLN A 70 -15.34 -10.44 1.17
C GLN A 70 -14.77 -10.04 -0.20
N ALA A 71 -15.55 -9.32 -1.03
CA ALA A 71 -15.08 -8.79 -2.30
C ALA A 71 -13.88 -7.83 -2.14
N ASP A 72 -13.81 -7.08 -1.02
CA ASP A 72 -12.70 -6.16 -0.73
C ASP A 72 -11.41 -6.88 -0.31
N THR A 73 -11.50 -8.16 0.07
CA THR A 73 -10.34 -9.01 0.40
C THR A 73 -9.86 -9.82 -0.81
N LYS A 74 -10.66 -9.88 -1.87
CA LYS A 74 -10.37 -10.70 -3.06
C LYS A 74 -9.11 -10.20 -3.75
N GLY A 75 -8.18 -11.13 -4.03
CA GLY A 75 -6.91 -10.83 -4.69
C GLY A 75 -5.75 -10.51 -3.74
N ASN A 76 -5.98 -10.51 -2.41
CA ASN A 76 -4.87 -10.51 -1.47
C ASN A 76 -4.14 -11.88 -1.54
N PRO A 77 -2.81 -11.90 -1.70
CA PRO A 77 -2.06 -13.15 -1.67
C PRO A 77 -2.17 -13.81 -0.29
N ASP A 78 -2.04 -15.13 -0.28
CA ASP A 78 -1.88 -15.84 0.99
C ASP A 78 -0.46 -15.61 1.50
N GLU A 79 -0.35 -15.02 2.69
CA GLU A 79 0.91 -14.54 3.26
C GLU A 79 1.10 -15.14 4.65
N ILE A 80 2.32 -15.60 4.93
CA ILE A 80 2.73 -16.09 6.24
C ILE A 80 3.57 -15.04 6.97
N PRO A 81 3.45 -14.91 8.31
CA PRO A 81 4.30 -14.01 9.09
C PRO A 81 5.77 -14.48 9.03
N GLY A 82 6.71 -13.54 9.07
CA GLY A 82 8.14 -13.85 8.98
C GLY A 82 8.69 -14.06 7.57
N ALA A 83 7.85 -13.92 6.53
CA ALA A 83 8.27 -13.95 5.13
C ALA A 83 7.91 -12.66 4.40
N PHE A 84 8.69 -12.31 3.37
CA PHE A 84 8.38 -11.18 2.48
C PHE A 84 6.99 -11.38 1.85
N PRO A 85 6.11 -10.36 1.77
CA PRO A 85 6.34 -8.91 1.94
C PRO A 85 6.18 -8.38 3.38
N PHE A 86 6.12 -9.27 4.38
CA PHE A 86 6.01 -8.93 5.80
C PHE A 86 4.76 -8.15 6.19
N THR A 87 3.70 -8.12 5.37
CA THR A 87 2.41 -7.48 5.72
C THR A 87 1.81 -8.05 7.01
N ARG A 88 2.03 -9.35 7.27
CA ARG A 88 1.58 -10.08 8.47
C ARG A 88 2.54 -9.96 9.66
N GLY A 89 3.69 -9.32 9.48
CA GLY A 89 4.70 -9.11 10.50
C GLY A 89 6.06 -9.77 10.21
N PRO A 90 7.14 -9.30 10.85
CA PRO A 90 8.52 -9.67 10.52
C PRO A 90 8.99 -11.00 11.13
N TYR A 91 8.29 -11.56 12.12
CA TYR A 91 8.70 -12.79 12.80
C TYR A 91 7.63 -13.87 12.68
N ALA A 92 8.00 -15.13 12.48
CA ALA A 92 7.04 -16.22 12.32
C ALA A 92 6.10 -16.41 13.53
N SER A 93 6.62 -16.27 14.76
CA SER A 93 5.82 -16.41 15.99
C SER A 93 5.17 -15.11 16.47
N MET A 94 5.58 -13.94 15.94
CA MET A 94 5.14 -12.62 16.42
C MET A 94 5.09 -12.52 17.97
N TYR A 95 4.03 -11.91 18.51
CA TYR A 95 3.84 -11.67 19.93
C TYR A 95 3.35 -12.88 20.72
N THR A 96 3.15 -14.04 20.09
CA THR A 96 2.78 -15.26 20.83
C THR A 96 3.94 -15.79 21.67
N ALA A 97 5.18 -15.67 21.19
CA ALA A 97 6.38 -16.10 21.90
C ALA A 97 7.08 -14.96 22.66
N ARG A 98 7.08 -13.74 22.11
CA ARG A 98 7.78 -12.59 22.68
C ARG A 98 6.90 -11.35 22.53
N PRO A 99 6.32 -10.80 23.62
CA PRO A 99 5.49 -9.60 23.54
C PRO A 99 6.31 -8.38 23.09
N TRP A 100 5.63 -7.30 22.70
CA TRP A 100 6.30 -6.07 22.31
C TRP A 100 7.04 -5.45 23.51
N THR A 101 8.18 -4.82 23.25
CA THR A 101 8.96 -4.15 24.28
C THR A 101 8.25 -2.86 24.72
N VAL A 102 7.94 -2.72 26.01
CA VAL A 102 7.49 -1.45 26.60
C VAL A 102 8.68 -0.49 26.67
N ARG A 103 8.53 0.72 26.14
CA ARG A 103 9.55 1.78 26.18
C ARG A 103 8.95 3.00 26.87
N GLN A 104 9.60 3.45 27.93
CA GLN A 104 9.25 4.64 28.71
C GLN A 104 10.04 5.85 28.23
#